data_AF-A0A942FGI2-F1
#
_entry.id   AF-A0A942FGI2-F1
#
_cell.length_a   1.000
_cell.length_b   1.000
_cell.length_c   1.000
_cell.angle_alpha   90.00
_cell.angle_beta   90.00
_cell.angle_gamma   90.00
#
_symmetry.space_group_name_H-M   'P 1'
#
loop_
_entity.id
_entity.type
_entity.pdbx_description
1 polymer ?
#
loop_
_entity_poly.entity_id
_entity_poly.type
_entity_poly.pdbx_seq_one_letter_code
_entity_poly.pdbx_strand_id
1 'polypeptide(L)'
;MKRIIKYLVVLNLVVNFLGAAYVSAATISAASCSQSDVQAAINASATGDKVSIPSGECTWTSAVSIPDAKKITLQGAGYDNTVISTSVIAIQMNLSGSRITGIGFILTAEVNSIINVKGTGWRIDNCKFNNTTGLSVVSLDINGTNVTQYPTGLVDNCVFINGRILVSGLGTFAKNSALWLNPINLGTADAVYVEDCNFSRNDGGRRNAIDGNLAGMCVFRYNTITDSYVELHGLQSDQGRAPRKFETYRNTLHSSNNQYLPLRYRGGTGVIFDNELSGDYNGRVIDFYLDRSFKSVGVAGMCDGTSSWDGNEDATGWPCRDGIGRGPDVYLFDKASPPYPRQKSVPAYLWLNRDKGRDGKSSNIASVIMSGGSGNHIKANRDFYNEVAGFDGTSGVGVGLLANRPATCKTGVAYWATDQGDWNKKLGGQQGVLYKCTAPNTWTLYYTPYTYPHPLIKAWSNLQPPKNPRISQ
;
A
#
# COMPACT_ATOMS: atom_id res chain seq x y z
N MET A 1 -51.07 59.82 -41.14
CA MET A 1 -49.94 60.32 -40.31
C MET A 1 -49.25 59.13 -39.65
N LYS A 2 -47.92 59.05 -39.75
CA LYS A 2 -46.95 58.13 -39.05
C LYS A 2 -46.96 56.66 -39.51
N ARG A 3 -46.07 56.24 -40.42
CA ARG A 3 -44.68 55.71 -40.25
C ARG A 3 -44.57 54.56 -39.24
N ILE A 4 -44.03 53.41 -39.67
CA ILE A 4 -42.87 52.72 -39.09
C ILE A 4 -42.35 51.66 -40.10
N ILE A 5 -41.10 51.84 -40.51
CA ILE A 5 -40.26 50.91 -41.28
C ILE A 5 -39.69 49.90 -40.27
N LYS A 6 -39.82 48.59 -40.53
CA LYS A 6 -39.10 47.55 -39.79
C LYS A 6 -37.98 47.01 -40.67
N TYR A 7 -36.74 47.33 -40.30
CA TYR A 7 -35.54 46.67 -40.79
C TYR A 7 -35.47 45.25 -40.20
N LEU A 8 -35.37 44.23 -41.05
CA LEU A 8 -35.01 42.87 -40.66
C LEU A 8 -33.52 42.69 -40.95
N VAL A 9 -32.71 42.71 -39.88
CA VAL A 9 -31.29 42.36 -39.89
C VAL A 9 -31.20 40.83 -39.99
N VAL A 10 -30.63 40.33 -41.09
CA VAL A 10 -30.27 38.91 -41.23
C VAL A 10 -28.95 38.69 -40.49
N LEU A 11 -29.02 38.08 -39.30
CA LEU A 11 -27.87 37.64 -38.54
C LEU A 11 -27.41 36.27 -39.06
N ASN A 12 -26.31 36.23 -39.82
CA ASN A 12 -25.63 35.00 -40.20
C ASN A 12 -24.96 34.38 -38.96
N LEU A 13 -25.58 33.35 -38.36
CA LEU A 13 -24.96 32.52 -37.34
C LEU A 13 -24.08 31.46 -38.04
N VAL A 14 -22.79 31.74 -38.20
CA VAL A 14 -21.81 30.71 -38.57
C VAL A 14 -21.58 29.83 -37.34
N VAL A 15 -22.24 28.67 -37.30
CA VAL A 15 -21.98 27.63 -36.30
C VAL A 15 -20.65 26.98 -36.67
N ASN A 16 -19.56 27.44 -36.04
CA ASN A 16 -18.29 26.73 -36.04
C ASN A 16 -18.46 25.41 -35.27
N PHE A 17 -18.72 24.32 -35.99
CA PHE A 17 -18.46 22.98 -35.48
C PHE A 17 -16.94 22.82 -35.30
N LEU A 18 -16.45 23.19 -34.11
CA LEU A 18 -15.17 22.71 -33.61
C LEU A 18 -15.31 21.21 -33.43
N GLY A 19 -14.96 20.46 -34.49
CA GLY A 19 -14.77 19.02 -34.40
C GLY A 19 -13.72 18.77 -33.32
N ALA A 20 -14.14 18.20 -32.19
CA ALA A 20 -13.21 17.65 -31.22
C ALA A 20 -12.41 16.58 -31.95
N ALA A 21 -11.16 16.89 -32.30
CA ALA A 21 -10.24 15.89 -32.82
C ALA A 21 -10.13 14.82 -31.73
N TYR A 22 -10.58 13.60 -32.04
CA TYR A 22 -10.31 12.44 -31.22
C TYR A 22 -8.80 12.24 -31.23
N VAL A 23 -8.10 12.74 -30.21
CA VAL A 23 -6.69 12.45 -29.99
C VAL A 23 -6.64 10.98 -29.55
N SER A 24 -6.40 10.09 -30.51
CA SER A 24 -6.08 8.69 -30.21
C SER A 24 -4.72 8.64 -29.56
N ALA A 25 -4.58 7.87 -28.49
CA ALA A 25 -3.27 7.50 -27.93
C ALA A 25 -2.39 6.88 -29.03
N ALA A 26 -1.18 7.41 -29.22
CA ALA A 26 -0.20 6.88 -30.15
C ALA A 26 0.63 5.77 -29.48
N THR A 27 1.23 4.89 -30.30
CA THR A 27 2.33 4.02 -29.84
C THR A 27 3.64 4.56 -30.39
N ILE A 28 4.50 5.03 -29.49
CA ILE A 28 5.85 5.51 -29.80
C ILE A 28 6.82 4.37 -29.51
N SER A 29 7.46 3.82 -30.54
CA SER A 29 8.44 2.75 -30.37
C SER A 29 9.81 3.34 -30.06
N ALA A 30 10.45 2.89 -28.98
CA ALA A 30 11.87 3.15 -28.78
C ALA A 30 12.69 2.36 -29.81
N ALA A 31 13.76 2.95 -30.34
CA ALA A 31 14.60 2.30 -31.35
C ALA A 31 15.31 1.03 -30.81
N SER A 32 15.64 1.02 -29.52
CA SER A 32 16.16 -0.14 -28.79
C SER A 32 15.75 -0.07 -27.31
N CYS A 33 16.19 -1.04 -26.49
CA CYS A 33 16.05 -0.97 -25.04
C CYS A 33 17.06 -0.03 -24.35
N SER A 34 17.93 0.64 -25.12
CA SER A 34 18.95 1.53 -24.56
C SER A 34 18.30 2.68 -23.81
N GLN A 35 18.94 3.15 -22.74
CA GLN A 35 18.41 4.24 -21.91
C GLN A 35 18.07 5.47 -22.76
N SER A 36 18.95 5.83 -23.70
CA SER A 36 18.80 7.02 -24.55
C SER A 36 17.62 6.90 -25.52
N ASP A 37 17.41 5.73 -26.12
CA ASP A 37 16.31 5.52 -27.06
C ASP A 37 14.96 5.50 -26.33
N VAL A 38 14.92 4.89 -25.14
CA VAL A 38 13.73 4.89 -24.29
C VAL A 38 13.41 6.31 -23.80
N GLN A 39 14.41 7.09 -23.38
CA GLN A 39 14.20 8.48 -22.99
C GLN A 39 13.75 9.35 -24.18
N ALA A 40 14.29 9.14 -25.37
CA ALA A 40 13.87 9.84 -26.58
C ALA A 40 12.39 9.57 -26.91
N ALA A 41 11.96 8.30 -26.81
CA ALA A 41 10.56 7.93 -27.00
C ALA A 41 9.64 8.52 -25.91
N ILE A 42 10.08 8.53 -24.65
CA ILE A 42 9.36 9.21 -23.56
C ILE A 42 9.23 10.71 -23.86
N ASN A 43 10.29 11.36 -24.34
CA ASN A 43 10.28 12.79 -24.68
C ASN A 43 9.30 13.10 -25.83
N ALA A 44 9.22 12.22 -26.82
CA ALA A 44 8.31 12.36 -27.96
C ALA A 44 6.83 12.06 -27.64
N SER A 45 6.55 11.29 -26.58
CA SER A 45 5.18 10.90 -26.20
C SER A 45 4.35 12.04 -25.59
N ALA A 46 3.04 11.98 -25.74
CA ALA A 46 2.05 12.79 -25.03
C ALA A 46 1.30 11.97 -23.97
N THR A 47 0.56 12.65 -23.08
CA THR A 47 -0.34 11.96 -22.13
C THR A 47 -1.35 11.09 -22.87
N GLY A 48 -1.51 9.86 -22.42
CA GLY A 48 -2.33 8.82 -23.05
C GLY A 48 -1.53 7.86 -23.92
N ASP A 49 -0.36 8.27 -24.42
CA ASP A 49 0.43 7.44 -25.32
C ASP A 49 1.04 6.22 -24.64
N LYS A 50 1.40 5.26 -25.49
CA LYS A 50 2.22 4.12 -25.13
C LYS A 50 3.62 4.26 -25.68
N VAL A 51 4.63 4.17 -24.82
CA VAL A 51 6.03 3.99 -25.21
C VAL A 51 6.32 2.49 -25.21
N SER A 52 6.60 1.93 -26.38
CA SER A 52 6.90 0.50 -26.57
C SER A 52 8.41 0.30 -26.65
N ILE A 53 8.98 -0.43 -25.70
CA ILE A 53 10.39 -0.81 -25.67
C ILE A 53 10.50 -2.18 -26.35
N PRO A 54 11.36 -2.35 -27.38
CA PRO A 54 11.53 -3.65 -28.02
C PRO A 54 12.19 -4.67 -27.09
N SER A 55 12.16 -5.94 -27.47
CA SER A 55 12.95 -6.98 -26.82
C SER A 55 14.45 -6.66 -26.91
N GLY A 56 15.18 -7.00 -25.87
CA GLY A 56 16.62 -6.82 -25.80
C GLY A 56 17.11 -6.78 -24.36
N GLU A 57 18.41 -6.93 -24.21
CA GLU A 57 19.11 -6.77 -22.94
C GLU A 57 19.93 -5.49 -23.00
N CYS A 58 19.66 -4.57 -22.07
CA CYS A 58 20.32 -3.27 -22.04
C CYS A 58 20.84 -2.96 -20.64
N THR A 59 21.98 -2.28 -20.58
CA THR A 59 22.54 -1.77 -19.33
C THR A 59 22.27 -0.29 -19.22
N TRP A 60 21.64 0.13 -18.12
CA TRP A 60 21.37 1.54 -17.82
C TRP A 60 22.27 2.04 -16.70
N THR A 61 23.08 3.05 -17.03
CA THR A 61 23.97 3.79 -16.12
C THR A 61 23.41 5.16 -15.71
N SER A 62 22.25 5.53 -16.25
CA SER A 62 21.47 6.71 -15.88
C SER A 62 19.98 6.36 -15.87
N ALA A 63 19.18 7.15 -15.14
CA ALA A 63 17.74 6.95 -15.08
C ALA A 63 17.05 7.41 -16.36
N VAL A 64 15.96 6.76 -16.76
CA VAL A 64 14.93 7.44 -17.55
C VAL A 64 13.97 8.17 -16.61
N SER A 65 13.48 9.34 -17.03
CA SER A 65 12.55 10.17 -16.26
C SER A 65 11.27 10.40 -17.05
N ILE A 66 10.13 10.13 -16.40
CA ILE A 66 8.82 10.48 -16.91
C ILE A 66 8.44 11.85 -16.30
N PRO A 67 8.25 12.90 -17.12
CA PRO A 67 7.87 14.22 -16.61
C PRO A 67 6.54 14.19 -15.85
N ASP A 68 6.40 15.04 -14.83
CA ASP A 68 5.19 15.14 -13.99
C ASP A 68 3.90 15.37 -14.79
N ALA A 69 4.00 16.08 -15.91
CA ALA A 69 2.86 16.42 -16.76
C ALA A 69 2.45 15.30 -17.74
N LYS A 70 3.20 14.18 -17.81
CA LYS A 70 2.92 13.07 -18.73
C LYS A 70 2.31 11.89 -18.00
N LYS A 71 1.20 11.37 -18.48
CA LYS A 71 0.63 10.09 -18.03
C LYS A 71 0.61 9.09 -19.18
N ILE A 72 1.61 8.22 -19.23
CA ILE A 72 1.85 7.28 -20.35
C ILE A 72 1.81 5.82 -19.87
N THR A 73 1.76 4.89 -20.82
CA THR A 73 2.15 3.49 -20.58
C THR A 73 3.57 3.27 -21.09
N LEU A 74 4.54 2.97 -20.22
CA LEU A 74 5.86 2.48 -20.60
C LEU A 74 5.84 0.95 -20.58
N GLN A 75 5.93 0.33 -21.75
CA GLN A 75 5.72 -1.11 -21.95
C GLN A 75 6.94 -1.77 -22.56
N GLY A 76 7.50 -2.79 -21.90
CA GLY A 76 8.43 -3.74 -22.52
C GLY A 76 7.73 -4.88 -23.26
N ALA A 77 8.50 -5.69 -23.99
CA ALA A 77 8.03 -6.85 -24.74
C ALA A 77 7.71 -8.09 -23.87
N GLY A 78 7.59 -7.90 -22.54
CA GLY A 78 7.50 -8.95 -21.54
C GLY A 78 8.74 -8.96 -20.65
N TYR A 79 8.58 -9.26 -19.36
CA TYR A 79 9.65 -9.06 -18.38
C TYR A 79 10.89 -9.95 -18.60
N ASP A 80 10.77 -11.05 -19.34
CA ASP A 80 11.92 -11.89 -19.73
C ASP A 80 12.47 -11.52 -21.14
N ASN A 81 11.79 -10.64 -21.89
CA ASN A 81 12.16 -10.24 -23.25
C ASN A 81 12.79 -8.84 -23.31
N THR A 82 12.34 -7.90 -22.48
CA THR A 82 12.96 -6.59 -22.30
C THR A 82 13.59 -6.55 -20.91
N VAL A 83 14.90 -6.74 -20.85
CA VAL A 83 15.66 -6.88 -19.59
C VAL A 83 16.63 -5.71 -19.45
N ILE A 84 16.47 -4.96 -18.37
CA ILE A 84 17.28 -3.80 -18.03
C ILE A 84 18.16 -4.14 -16.84
N SER A 85 19.46 -4.30 -17.09
CA SER A 85 20.48 -4.35 -16.04
C SER A 85 20.79 -2.93 -15.58
N THR A 86 20.82 -2.68 -14.28
CA THR A 86 21.04 -1.33 -13.76
C THR A 86 21.88 -1.31 -12.49
N SER A 87 22.69 -0.27 -12.37
CA SER A 87 23.47 0.09 -11.17
C SER A 87 23.06 1.48 -10.65
N VAL A 88 21.91 1.98 -11.09
CA VAL A 88 21.32 3.27 -10.69
C VAL A 88 19.82 3.10 -10.48
N ILE A 89 19.12 4.19 -10.14
CA ILE A 89 17.67 4.22 -10.29
C ILE A 89 17.36 4.12 -11.78
N ALA A 90 16.65 3.08 -12.21
CA ALA A 90 16.32 2.88 -13.62
C ALA A 90 15.21 3.84 -14.07
N ILE A 91 14.14 4.00 -13.27
CA ILE A 91 12.99 4.81 -13.64
C ILE A 91 12.64 5.80 -12.54
N GLN A 92 12.62 7.08 -12.90
CA GLN A 92 12.01 8.16 -12.13
C GLN A 92 10.61 8.41 -12.67
N MET A 93 9.57 7.88 -12.00
CA MET A 93 8.19 8.13 -12.39
C MET A 93 7.70 9.52 -11.95
N ASN A 94 8.37 10.13 -10.97
CA ASN A 94 7.97 11.41 -10.37
C ASN A 94 6.46 11.45 -10.05
N LEU A 95 5.75 12.55 -10.36
CA LEU A 95 4.30 12.71 -10.18
C LEU A 95 3.48 12.31 -11.42
N SER A 96 4.10 11.67 -12.42
CA SER A 96 3.49 11.38 -13.74
C SER A 96 2.16 10.63 -13.67
N GLY A 97 1.95 9.84 -12.62
CA GLY A 97 0.80 8.94 -12.52
C GLY A 97 0.77 7.89 -13.64
N SER A 98 1.92 7.57 -14.24
CA SER A 98 2.06 6.67 -15.41
C SER A 98 1.94 5.18 -15.05
N ARG A 99 1.86 4.33 -16.08
CA ARG A 99 1.92 2.87 -15.96
C ARG A 99 3.26 2.33 -16.45
N ILE A 100 3.88 1.44 -15.68
CA ILE A 100 5.08 0.69 -16.08
C ILE A 100 4.69 -0.79 -16.18
N THR A 101 4.97 -1.43 -17.32
CA THR A 101 4.57 -2.83 -17.50
C THR A 101 5.49 -3.66 -18.40
N GLY A 102 5.60 -4.96 -18.12
CA GLY A 102 6.27 -5.90 -19.03
C GLY A 102 7.79 -5.72 -19.14
N ILE A 103 8.45 -5.22 -18.09
CA ILE A 103 9.90 -4.98 -18.07
C ILE A 103 10.55 -5.82 -16.96
N GLY A 104 11.67 -6.46 -17.29
CA GLY A 104 12.56 -7.11 -16.33
C GLY A 104 13.66 -6.16 -15.90
N PHE A 105 13.96 -6.11 -14.60
CA PHE A 105 15.05 -5.34 -14.02
C PHE A 105 15.99 -6.28 -13.29
N ILE A 106 17.28 -6.18 -13.59
CA ILE A 106 18.36 -6.84 -12.86
C ILE A 106 19.18 -5.76 -12.17
N LEU A 107 19.16 -5.74 -10.84
CA LEU A 107 19.96 -4.82 -10.07
C LEU A 107 21.34 -5.42 -9.78
N THR A 108 22.38 -4.75 -10.27
CA THR A 108 23.77 -5.26 -10.23
C THR A 108 24.66 -4.55 -9.22
N ALA A 109 24.19 -3.46 -8.60
CA ALA A 109 24.91 -2.72 -7.55
C ALA A 109 23.94 -2.20 -6.48
N GLU A 110 24.45 -1.82 -5.31
CA GLU A 110 23.65 -1.18 -4.28
C GLU A 110 23.15 0.19 -4.77
N VAL A 111 21.83 0.36 -4.77
CA VAL A 111 21.16 1.62 -5.12
C VAL A 111 20.04 1.90 -4.13
N ASN A 112 19.56 3.13 -4.09
CA ASN A 112 18.41 3.49 -3.26
C ASN A 112 17.14 2.73 -3.67
N SER A 113 16.85 2.67 -4.98
CA SER A 113 15.75 1.89 -5.55
C SER A 113 15.91 1.63 -7.05
N ILE A 114 15.17 0.66 -7.61
CA ILE A 114 15.11 0.46 -9.07
C ILE A 114 14.11 1.46 -9.70
N ILE A 115 12.94 1.60 -9.09
CA ILE A 115 11.93 2.59 -9.49
C ILE A 115 11.59 3.47 -8.30
N ASN A 116 11.68 4.79 -8.50
CA ASN A 116 11.12 5.77 -7.59
C ASN A 116 9.79 6.29 -8.16
N VAL A 117 8.74 6.28 -7.33
CA VAL A 117 7.41 6.72 -7.73
C VAL A 117 6.77 7.59 -6.66
N LYS A 118 6.10 8.65 -7.12
CA LYS A 118 5.38 9.61 -6.30
C LYS A 118 3.98 9.82 -6.86
N GLY A 119 3.18 10.62 -6.16
CA GLY A 119 1.86 11.03 -6.62
C GLY A 119 0.88 9.85 -6.69
N THR A 120 -0.17 10.02 -7.51
CA THR A 120 -1.34 9.14 -7.45
C THR A 120 -1.74 8.57 -8.81
N GLY A 121 -2.48 7.46 -8.79
CA GLY A 121 -3.12 6.89 -9.98
C GLY A 121 -2.18 6.16 -10.95
N TRP A 122 -0.92 5.96 -10.56
CA TRP A 122 0.06 5.14 -11.27
C TRP A 122 -0.22 3.64 -11.09
N ARG A 123 0.34 2.82 -11.99
CA ARG A 123 0.30 1.35 -11.91
C ARG A 123 1.64 0.75 -12.31
N ILE A 124 2.12 -0.23 -11.57
CA ILE A 124 3.33 -0.99 -11.91
C ILE A 124 2.92 -2.46 -11.96
N ASP A 125 2.95 -3.07 -13.14
CA ASP A 125 2.39 -4.42 -13.31
C ASP A 125 3.09 -5.29 -14.34
N ASN A 126 3.08 -6.61 -14.14
CA ASN A 126 3.73 -7.57 -15.04
C ASN A 126 5.25 -7.28 -15.21
N CYS A 127 5.90 -6.77 -14.16
CA CYS A 127 7.33 -6.53 -14.12
C CYS A 127 8.05 -7.57 -13.25
N LYS A 128 9.33 -7.79 -13.51
CA LYS A 128 10.20 -8.65 -12.71
C LYS A 128 11.35 -7.83 -12.15
N PHE A 129 11.56 -7.88 -10.84
CA PHE A 129 12.66 -7.21 -10.15
C PHE A 129 13.57 -8.27 -9.55
N ASN A 130 14.79 -8.38 -10.04
CA ASN A 130 15.78 -9.32 -9.56
C ASN A 130 16.98 -8.58 -8.97
N ASN A 131 17.15 -8.68 -7.66
CA ASN A 131 18.29 -8.11 -6.97
C ASN A 131 19.41 -9.16 -6.82
N THR A 132 20.53 -8.96 -7.52
CA THR A 132 21.67 -9.89 -7.51
C THR A 132 22.81 -9.41 -6.62
N THR A 133 22.63 -8.33 -5.86
CA THR A 133 23.69 -7.69 -5.05
C THR A 133 24.02 -8.46 -3.78
N GLY A 134 23.15 -9.38 -3.35
CA GLY A 134 23.24 -10.02 -2.03
C GLY A 134 22.90 -9.09 -0.87
N LEU A 135 22.52 -7.83 -1.11
CA LEU A 135 22.13 -6.84 -0.11
C LEU A 135 20.61 -6.67 -0.02
N SER A 136 20.13 -6.05 1.05
CA SER A 136 18.71 -5.75 1.24
C SER A 136 18.31 -4.46 0.52
N VAL A 137 18.01 -4.55 -0.78
CA VAL A 137 17.69 -3.37 -1.60
C VAL A 137 16.18 -3.20 -1.83
N VAL A 138 15.74 -1.94 -1.91
CA VAL A 138 14.39 -1.56 -2.31
C VAL A 138 14.24 -1.67 -3.82
N SER A 139 13.29 -2.44 -4.31
CA SER A 139 12.94 -2.47 -5.74
C SER A 139 12.07 -1.27 -6.11
N LEU A 140 11.04 -1.01 -5.30
CA LEU A 140 10.11 0.11 -5.50
C LEU A 140 10.13 1.02 -4.28
N ASP A 141 10.58 2.26 -4.47
CA ASP A 141 10.51 3.31 -3.46
C ASP A 141 9.33 4.22 -3.78
N ILE A 142 8.27 4.08 -2.99
CA ILE A 142 7.00 4.76 -3.16
C ILE A 142 6.89 5.81 -2.06
N ASN A 143 7.03 7.09 -2.40
CA ASN A 143 7.11 8.16 -1.40
C ASN A 143 6.55 9.50 -1.90
N GLY A 144 6.30 10.38 -0.95
CA GLY A 144 5.95 11.78 -1.16
C GLY A 144 7.08 12.74 -0.78
N THR A 145 8.33 12.36 -1.00
CA THR A 145 9.49 13.22 -0.69
C THR A 145 9.56 14.40 -1.64
N ASN A 146 9.75 15.60 -1.09
CA ASN A 146 9.78 16.88 -1.81
C ASN A 146 8.51 17.23 -2.61
N VAL A 147 7.38 16.59 -2.29
CA VAL A 147 6.06 16.88 -2.89
C VAL A 147 5.01 17.09 -1.80
N THR A 148 3.80 17.51 -2.17
CA THR A 148 2.67 17.75 -1.24
C THR A 148 1.63 16.63 -1.29
N GLN A 149 1.65 15.81 -2.34
CA GLN A 149 0.75 14.67 -2.51
C GLN A 149 1.42 13.39 -1.99
N TYR A 150 0.74 12.68 -1.09
CA TYR A 150 1.17 11.36 -0.63
C TYR A 150 0.80 10.30 -1.67
N PRO A 151 1.55 9.18 -1.75
CA PRO A 151 1.36 8.24 -2.83
C PRO A 151 0.13 7.34 -2.66
N THR A 152 -0.64 7.16 -3.74
CA THR A 152 -1.69 6.13 -3.85
C THR A 152 -1.64 5.52 -5.26
N GLY A 153 -1.46 4.21 -5.36
CA GLY A 153 -1.34 3.55 -6.65
C GLY A 153 -1.38 2.04 -6.49
N LEU A 154 -1.12 1.34 -7.59
CA LEU A 154 -1.24 -0.12 -7.65
C LEU A 154 0.07 -0.75 -8.12
N VAL A 155 0.54 -1.74 -7.37
CA VAL A 155 1.53 -2.72 -7.81
C VAL A 155 0.81 -4.05 -7.94
N ASP A 156 0.76 -4.63 -9.13
CA ASP A 156 0.07 -5.90 -9.34
C ASP A 156 0.77 -6.86 -10.32
N ASN A 157 0.57 -8.16 -10.14
CA ASN A 157 1.15 -9.18 -11.04
C ASN A 157 2.68 -9.04 -11.27
N CYS A 158 3.41 -8.55 -10.25
CA CYS A 158 4.86 -8.40 -10.32
C CYS A 158 5.58 -9.57 -9.63
N VAL A 159 6.82 -9.81 -10.03
CA VAL A 159 7.73 -10.78 -9.41
C VAL A 159 8.91 -10.05 -8.77
N PHE A 160 9.15 -10.29 -7.49
CA PHE A 160 10.25 -9.73 -6.74
C PHE A 160 11.17 -10.85 -6.23
N ILE A 161 12.43 -10.83 -6.66
CA ILE A 161 13.48 -11.75 -6.23
C ILE A 161 14.52 -10.94 -5.48
N ASN A 162 14.69 -11.25 -4.19
CA ASN A 162 15.64 -10.57 -3.30
C ASN A 162 15.46 -9.05 -3.15
N GLY A 163 14.28 -8.54 -3.54
CA GLY A 163 13.90 -7.14 -3.42
C GLY A 163 12.76 -6.92 -2.43
N ARG A 164 12.49 -5.64 -2.13
CA ARG A 164 11.33 -5.23 -1.33
C ARG A 164 10.65 -3.99 -1.89
N ILE A 165 9.43 -3.73 -1.44
CA ILE A 165 8.75 -2.45 -1.65
C ILE A 165 8.87 -1.60 -0.38
N LEU A 166 9.16 -0.31 -0.51
CA LEU A 166 9.09 0.65 0.60
C LEU A 166 7.95 1.64 0.34
N VAL A 167 6.98 1.69 1.26
CA VAL A 167 5.85 2.63 1.21
C VAL A 167 6.02 3.72 2.26
N SER A 168 6.35 4.93 1.82
CA SER A 168 6.43 6.11 2.66
C SER A 168 5.29 7.09 2.37
N GLY A 169 4.83 7.81 3.39
CA GLY A 169 3.92 8.95 3.21
C GLY A 169 4.67 10.16 2.64
N LEU A 170 4.69 11.28 3.37
CA LEU A 170 5.36 12.51 2.94
C LEU A 170 6.79 12.64 3.52
N GLY A 171 7.65 13.44 2.88
CA GLY A 171 9.08 13.47 3.22
C GLY A 171 9.51 14.30 4.43
N THR A 172 8.61 15.01 5.12
CA THR A 172 8.97 15.86 6.28
C THR A 172 8.05 15.63 7.46
N PHE A 173 8.57 15.82 8.68
CA PHE A 173 7.78 15.70 9.92
C PHE A 173 6.47 16.48 9.85
N ALA A 174 6.51 17.76 9.47
CA ALA A 174 5.31 18.62 9.41
C ALA A 174 4.26 18.05 8.45
N LYS A 175 4.69 17.54 7.29
CA LYS A 175 3.80 16.92 6.31
C LYS A 175 3.29 15.55 6.78
N ASN A 176 4.11 14.76 7.47
CA ASN A 176 3.66 13.52 8.11
C ASN A 176 2.61 13.80 9.18
N SER A 177 2.83 14.80 10.02
CA SER A 177 1.89 15.23 11.05
C SER A 177 0.58 15.74 10.47
N ALA A 178 0.63 16.45 9.34
CA ALA A 178 -0.58 16.83 8.61
C ALA A 178 -1.36 15.61 8.12
N LEU A 179 -0.68 14.56 7.61
CA LEU A 179 -1.36 13.30 7.28
C LEU A 179 -1.98 12.63 8.50
N TRP A 180 -1.29 12.66 9.64
CA TRP A 180 -1.79 12.09 10.89
C TRP A 180 -3.04 12.79 11.44
N LEU A 181 -3.46 13.95 10.92
CA LEU A 181 -4.78 14.55 11.23
C LEU A 181 -5.94 13.89 10.50
N ASN A 182 -5.68 13.32 9.33
CA ASN A 182 -6.73 12.79 8.48
C ASN A 182 -7.38 11.55 9.12
N PRO A 183 -8.61 11.18 8.77
CA PRO A 183 -9.16 9.87 9.11
C PRO A 183 -8.26 8.72 8.62
N ILE A 184 -8.40 7.51 9.19
CA ILE A 184 -7.64 6.33 8.74
C ILE A 184 -8.14 5.81 7.38
N ASN A 185 -9.44 5.91 7.09
CA ASN A 185 -10.03 5.48 5.81
C ASN A 185 -9.68 4.02 5.41
N LEU A 186 -9.91 3.06 6.31
CA LEU A 186 -9.80 1.63 5.97
C LEU A 186 -10.81 1.27 4.86
N GLY A 187 -10.41 0.41 3.93
CA GLY A 187 -11.29 -0.11 2.88
C GLY A 187 -11.54 0.87 1.74
N THR A 188 -10.63 1.82 1.53
CA THR A 188 -10.75 2.85 0.49
C THR A 188 -9.51 2.89 -0.41
N ALA A 189 -9.58 3.65 -1.52
CA ALA A 189 -8.44 3.87 -2.42
C ALA A 189 -7.26 4.65 -1.78
N ASP A 190 -7.42 5.11 -0.53
CA ASP A 190 -6.47 5.96 0.20
C ASP A 190 -5.25 5.18 0.73
N ALA A 191 -4.55 4.46 -0.15
CA ALA A 191 -3.36 3.68 0.17
C ALA A 191 -2.59 3.31 -1.10
N VAL A 192 -1.36 2.82 -0.91
CA VAL A 192 -0.66 2.03 -1.91
C VAL A 192 -1.17 0.58 -1.84
N TYR A 193 -1.66 0.06 -2.96
CA TYR A 193 -2.11 -1.33 -3.09
C TYR A 193 -1.01 -2.17 -3.70
N VAL A 194 -0.75 -3.34 -3.12
CA VAL A 194 0.10 -4.39 -3.66
C VAL A 194 -0.72 -5.68 -3.70
N GLU A 195 -1.03 -6.16 -4.91
CA GLU A 195 -1.87 -7.35 -5.09
C GLU A 195 -1.38 -8.33 -6.14
N ASP A 196 -1.74 -9.61 -6.00
CA ASP A 196 -1.41 -10.66 -6.97
C ASP A 196 0.11 -10.74 -7.34
N CYS A 197 1.00 -10.33 -6.43
CA CYS A 197 2.46 -10.34 -6.63
C CYS A 197 3.11 -11.57 -5.98
N ASN A 198 4.28 -11.95 -6.51
CA ASN A 198 5.13 -12.99 -5.94
C ASN A 198 6.43 -12.39 -5.40
N PHE A 199 6.74 -12.68 -4.15
CA PHE A 199 7.97 -12.29 -3.47
C PHE A 199 8.74 -13.54 -3.07
N SER A 200 10.02 -13.62 -3.43
CA SER A 200 10.89 -14.72 -3.05
C SER A 200 12.25 -14.23 -2.57
N ARG A 201 12.79 -14.89 -1.56
CA ARG A 201 14.20 -14.78 -1.15
C ARG A 201 14.91 -16.09 -1.42
N ASN A 202 15.97 -16.05 -2.22
CA ASN A 202 16.87 -17.18 -2.44
C ASN A 202 18.32 -16.84 -2.06
N ASP A 203 18.55 -15.64 -1.51
CA ASP A 203 19.84 -15.13 -1.03
C ASP A 203 20.19 -15.60 0.40
N GLY A 204 19.32 -16.39 1.04
CA GLY A 204 19.46 -16.82 2.44
C GLY A 204 19.29 -15.71 3.48
N GLY A 205 18.99 -14.48 3.05
CA GLY A 205 18.81 -13.33 3.92
C GLY A 205 17.43 -13.31 4.59
N ARG A 206 17.38 -12.83 5.84
CA ARG A 206 16.12 -12.54 6.55
C ARG A 206 15.70 -11.11 6.27
N ARG A 207 14.96 -10.89 5.19
CA ARG A 207 14.63 -9.55 4.68
C ARG A 207 13.16 -9.48 4.31
N ASN A 208 12.55 -8.31 4.53
CA ASN A 208 11.15 -8.09 4.26
C ASN A 208 10.83 -8.00 2.76
N ALA A 209 9.59 -8.32 2.41
CA ALA A 209 8.99 -8.18 1.09
C ALA A 209 8.41 -6.77 0.89
N ILE A 210 7.91 -6.19 1.97
CA ILE A 210 7.39 -4.84 2.02
C ILE A 210 7.75 -4.18 3.36
N ASP A 211 7.90 -2.87 3.30
CA ASP A 211 8.13 -1.97 4.42
C ASP A 211 7.22 -0.74 4.38
N GLY A 212 7.02 -0.09 5.51
CA GLY A 212 6.30 1.17 5.64
C GLY A 212 6.98 2.15 6.58
N ASN A 213 7.03 3.44 6.23
CA ASN A 213 7.57 4.52 7.07
C ASN A 213 6.85 5.86 6.85
N LEU A 214 7.17 6.90 7.63
CA LEU A 214 6.81 8.30 7.36
C LEU A 214 5.32 8.51 7.07
N ALA A 215 4.44 8.05 7.96
CA ALA A 215 2.98 8.09 7.77
C ALA A 215 2.46 7.31 6.54
N GLY A 216 3.22 6.32 6.07
CA GLY A 216 2.85 5.42 4.98
C GLY A 216 1.56 4.64 5.24
N MET A 217 0.86 4.31 4.15
CA MET A 217 -0.44 3.64 4.15
C MET A 217 -0.43 2.58 3.07
N CYS A 218 -0.51 1.30 3.44
CA CYS A 218 -0.43 0.20 2.48
C CYS A 218 -1.56 -0.82 2.65
N VAL A 219 -1.97 -1.39 1.52
CA VAL A 219 -2.80 -2.59 1.45
C VAL A 219 -2.01 -3.66 0.73
N PHE A 220 -1.74 -4.77 1.41
CA PHE A 220 -0.96 -5.89 0.90
C PHE A 220 -1.85 -7.13 0.87
N ARG A 221 -2.34 -7.53 -0.30
CA ARG A 221 -3.39 -8.54 -0.43
C ARG A 221 -3.17 -9.54 -1.56
N TYR A 222 -3.64 -10.77 -1.44
CA TYR A 222 -3.55 -11.76 -2.51
C TYR A 222 -2.13 -12.04 -3.03
N ASN A 223 -1.10 -11.76 -2.22
CA ASN A 223 0.29 -11.98 -2.60
C ASN A 223 0.79 -13.35 -2.12
N THR A 224 1.78 -13.88 -2.84
CA THR A 224 2.54 -15.06 -2.43
C THR A 224 3.94 -14.63 -1.98
N ILE A 225 4.36 -15.08 -0.80
CA ILE A 225 5.64 -14.72 -0.20
C ILE A 225 6.36 -16.00 0.21
N THR A 226 7.57 -16.19 -0.32
CA THR A 226 8.44 -17.32 -0.02
C THR A 226 9.74 -16.83 0.60
N ASP A 227 10.10 -17.35 1.76
CA ASP A 227 11.35 -17.07 2.49
C ASP A 227 11.55 -15.58 2.84
N SER A 228 10.44 -14.85 3.02
CA SER A 228 10.44 -13.44 3.38
C SER A 228 9.31 -13.14 4.38
N TYR A 229 9.14 -11.88 4.77
CA TYR A 229 8.13 -11.46 5.73
C TYR A 229 7.58 -10.07 5.40
N VAL A 230 6.45 -9.71 5.99
CA VAL A 230 5.86 -8.38 5.91
C VAL A 230 6.30 -7.58 7.13
N GLU A 231 6.77 -6.34 6.90
CA GLU A 231 7.07 -5.41 7.97
C GLU A 231 6.44 -4.05 7.69
N LEU A 232 6.00 -3.37 8.74
CA LEU A 232 5.90 -1.93 8.76
C LEU A 232 6.68 -1.43 9.97
N HIS A 233 7.59 -0.48 9.74
CA HIS A 233 8.40 0.11 10.80
C HIS A 233 7.56 0.92 11.80
N GLY A 234 8.17 1.26 12.94
CA GLY A 234 7.60 2.12 13.95
C GLY A 234 8.09 3.55 13.80
N LEU A 235 8.03 4.34 14.88
CA LEU A 235 8.73 5.62 14.93
C LEU A 235 10.25 5.35 15.01
N GLN A 236 10.98 5.59 13.91
CA GLN A 236 12.43 5.31 13.84
C GLN A 236 13.33 6.52 14.10
N SER A 237 12.80 7.72 13.99
CA SER A 237 13.52 8.96 14.28
C SER A 237 12.55 10.05 14.70
N ASP A 238 13.07 11.10 15.33
CA ASP A 238 12.30 12.30 15.67
C ASP A 238 12.08 13.25 14.47
N GLN A 239 12.53 12.88 13.27
CA GLN A 239 12.34 13.62 12.02
C GLN A 239 11.15 13.12 11.20
N GLY A 240 10.53 12.01 11.61
CA GLY A 240 9.40 11.40 10.91
C GLY A 240 8.27 11.02 11.85
N ARG A 241 7.34 10.24 11.31
CA ARG A 241 6.23 9.62 12.03
C ARG A 241 6.16 8.14 11.64
N ALA A 242 5.59 7.29 12.48
CA ALA A 242 5.38 5.89 12.10
C ALA A 242 4.36 5.79 10.93
N PRO A 243 4.26 4.64 10.26
CA PRO A 243 3.15 4.33 9.35
C PRO A 243 1.79 4.52 10.01
N ARG A 244 0.80 4.90 9.21
CA ARG A 244 -0.56 5.20 9.71
C ARG A 244 -1.48 4.00 9.61
N LYS A 245 -1.42 3.29 8.48
CA LYS A 245 -2.40 2.29 8.09
C LYS A 245 -1.77 1.07 7.46
N PHE A 246 -2.27 -0.09 7.86
CA PHE A 246 -2.05 -1.35 7.14
C PHE A 246 -3.36 -2.10 6.93
N GLU A 247 -3.53 -2.68 5.75
CA GLU A 247 -4.49 -3.76 5.53
C GLU A 247 -3.72 -4.93 4.91
N THR A 248 -3.64 -6.06 5.61
CA THR A 248 -2.86 -7.21 5.14
C THR A 248 -3.73 -8.44 5.15
N TYR A 249 -4.14 -8.93 3.97
CA TYR A 249 -5.09 -10.02 3.92
C TYR A 249 -5.00 -10.93 2.71
N ARG A 250 -5.40 -12.18 2.88
CA ARG A 250 -5.41 -13.18 1.79
C ARG A 250 -4.05 -13.38 1.14
N ASN A 251 -2.98 -13.21 1.91
CA ASN A 251 -1.64 -13.55 1.46
C ASN A 251 -1.28 -14.98 1.89
N THR A 252 -0.44 -15.64 1.10
CA THR A 252 0.19 -16.91 1.47
C THR A 252 1.66 -16.65 1.77
N LEU A 253 2.07 -16.91 3.01
CA LEU A 253 3.45 -16.75 3.48
C LEU A 253 4.01 -18.13 3.83
N HIS A 254 5.10 -18.50 3.17
CA HIS A 254 5.81 -19.74 3.40
C HIS A 254 7.30 -19.49 3.63
N SER A 255 7.88 -20.19 4.60
CA SER A 255 9.32 -20.22 4.81
C SER A 255 9.88 -21.63 4.70
N SER A 256 10.79 -21.85 3.75
CA SER A 256 11.56 -23.08 3.59
C SER A 256 12.82 -23.10 4.45
N ASN A 257 13.29 -21.93 4.89
CA ASN A 257 14.45 -21.77 5.75
C ASN A 257 14.10 -21.08 7.08
N ASN A 258 15.06 -21.04 8.00
CA ASN A 258 14.90 -20.39 9.30
C ASN A 258 14.76 -18.86 9.13
N GLN A 259 13.53 -18.39 8.97
CA GLN A 259 13.17 -16.98 8.83
C GLN A 259 12.83 -16.33 10.16
N TYR A 260 12.66 -15.01 10.13
CA TYR A 260 12.19 -14.25 11.28
C TYR A 260 10.73 -14.61 11.63
N LEU A 261 9.84 -13.64 11.77
CA LEU A 261 8.40 -13.86 11.93
C LEU A 261 7.67 -13.39 10.66
N PRO A 262 6.52 -13.97 10.31
CA PRO A 262 5.90 -13.73 9.00
C PRO A 262 5.30 -12.32 8.86
N LEU A 263 4.73 -11.77 9.93
CA LEU A 263 3.99 -10.50 9.91
C LEU A 263 4.39 -9.63 11.10
N ARG A 264 5.07 -8.49 10.85
CA ARG A 264 5.54 -7.55 11.87
C ARG A 264 4.97 -6.15 11.66
N TYR A 265 4.36 -5.58 12.69
CA TYR A 265 3.89 -4.19 12.64
C TYR A 265 4.37 -3.42 13.88
N ARG A 266 4.93 -2.24 13.63
CA ARG A 266 5.59 -1.46 14.68
C ARG A 266 4.99 -0.08 14.94
N GLY A 267 3.92 0.26 14.23
CA GLY A 267 3.16 1.49 14.42
C GLY A 267 1.87 1.51 13.61
N GLY A 268 0.99 2.46 13.93
CA GLY A 268 -0.29 2.67 13.23
C GLY A 268 -1.37 1.67 13.60
N THR A 269 -2.35 1.50 12.71
CA THR A 269 -3.50 0.61 12.93
C THR A 269 -4.05 0.04 11.62
N GLY A 270 -4.94 -0.94 11.74
CA GLY A 270 -5.71 -1.42 10.60
C GLY A 270 -6.18 -2.85 10.78
N VAL A 271 -6.15 -3.62 9.70
CA VAL A 271 -6.69 -4.99 9.68
C VAL A 271 -5.69 -6.00 9.15
N ILE A 272 -5.66 -7.18 9.76
CA ILE A 272 -4.83 -8.30 9.32
C ILE A 272 -5.73 -9.53 9.29
N PHE A 273 -6.06 -10.06 8.12
CA PHE A 273 -7.01 -11.17 8.08
C PHE A 273 -6.84 -12.19 6.97
N ASP A 274 -7.29 -13.41 7.20
CA ASP A 274 -7.36 -14.45 6.17
C ASP A 274 -6.00 -14.71 5.48
N ASN A 275 -4.89 -14.53 6.20
CA ASN A 275 -3.56 -14.89 5.72
C ASN A 275 -3.21 -16.33 6.13
N GLU A 276 -2.52 -17.05 5.25
CA GLU A 276 -2.02 -18.40 5.53
C GLU A 276 -0.51 -18.34 5.77
N LEU A 277 -0.09 -18.78 6.96
CA LEU A 277 1.30 -18.74 7.44
C LEU A 277 1.82 -20.16 7.57
N SER A 278 2.95 -20.49 6.96
CA SER A 278 3.48 -21.87 6.97
C SER A 278 5.01 -21.90 6.98
N GLY A 279 5.58 -23.06 7.33
CA GLY A 279 7.02 -23.30 7.23
C GLY A 279 7.83 -22.91 8.48
N ASP A 280 9.11 -22.60 8.29
CA ASP A 280 10.13 -22.43 9.34
C ASP A 280 10.35 -20.96 9.76
N TYR A 281 9.28 -20.30 10.21
CA TYR A 281 9.40 -19.02 10.93
C TYR A 281 9.70 -19.25 12.42
N ASN A 282 10.56 -18.41 13.01
CA ASN A 282 10.88 -18.38 14.44
C ASN A 282 9.70 -17.87 15.29
N GLY A 283 8.64 -18.68 15.39
CA GLY A 283 7.51 -18.43 16.29
C GLY A 283 6.14 -18.29 15.63
N ARG A 284 6.00 -18.46 14.29
CA ARG A 284 4.73 -18.44 13.52
C ARG A 284 3.59 -17.59 14.10
N VAL A 285 3.82 -16.30 14.16
CA VAL A 285 2.96 -15.34 14.85
C VAL A 285 2.86 -14.05 14.08
N ILE A 286 1.85 -13.28 14.46
CA ILE A 286 1.76 -11.86 14.16
C ILE A 286 2.40 -11.09 15.32
N ASP A 287 3.41 -10.26 15.05
CA ASP A 287 4.13 -9.52 16.08
C ASP A 287 3.79 -8.04 16.03
N PHE A 288 3.30 -7.53 17.16
CA PHE A 288 3.20 -6.11 17.43
C PHE A 288 4.38 -5.66 18.27
N TYR A 289 5.26 -4.87 17.67
CA TYR A 289 6.55 -4.52 18.27
C TYR A 289 6.73 -3.02 18.36
N LEU A 290 6.94 -2.49 19.55
CA LEU A 290 7.11 -1.06 19.77
C LEU A 290 8.51 -0.77 20.29
N ASP A 291 9.35 -0.19 19.44
CA ASP A 291 10.75 0.13 19.79
C ASP A 291 10.85 0.98 21.06
N ARG A 292 9.94 1.95 21.22
CA ARG A 292 9.93 2.89 22.34
C ARG A 292 9.55 2.27 23.69
N SER A 293 9.16 0.99 23.72
CA SER A 293 8.94 0.26 24.98
C SER A 293 10.23 -0.05 25.75
N PHE A 294 11.38 -0.07 25.07
CA PHE A 294 12.66 -0.47 25.67
C PHE A 294 13.87 0.29 25.11
N LYS A 295 13.66 1.17 24.13
CA LYS A 295 14.73 1.97 23.50
C LYS A 295 14.26 3.40 23.23
N SER A 296 15.14 4.36 23.49
CA SER A 296 14.90 5.78 23.17
C SER A 296 14.99 6.06 21.66
N VAL A 297 14.11 6.95 21.15
CA VAL A 297 14.12 7.41 19.75
C VAL A 297 14.21 8.93 19.72
N GLY A 298 15.41 9.46 19.48
CA GLY A 298 15.66 10.90 19.39
C GLY A 298 15.05 11.69 20.55
N VAL A 299 14.50 12.87 20.26
CA VAL A 299 13.78 13.69 21.25
C VAL A 299 12.48 13.04 21.73
N ALA A 300 11.88 12.11 20.98
CA ALA A 300 10.69 11.40 21.43
C ALA A 300 10.99 10.54 22.68
N GLY A 301 12.24 10.15 22.94
CA GLY A 301 12.58 9.37 24.13
C GLY A 301 12.00 7.96 24.11
N MET A 302 12.04 7.30 25.27
CA MET A 302 11.25 6.09 25.53
C MET A 302 9.79 6.46 25.82
N CYS A 303 8.91 5.49 25.68
CA CYS A 303 7.56 5.55 26.20
C CYS A 303 7.58 4.92 27.59
N ASP A 304 7.88 5.74 28.59
CA ASP A 304 8.14 5.31 29.98
C ASP A 304 7.42 6.20 31.01
N GLY A 305 6.45 7.01 30.56
CA GLY A 305 5.72 7.97 31.38
C GLY A 305 6.34 9.36 31.42
N THR A 306 7.54 9.57 30.84
CA THR A 306 8.25 10.85 30.90
C THR A 306 8.20 11.65 29.59
N SER A 307 8.01 10.99 28.44
CA SER A 307 8.00 11.67 27.15
C SER A 307 6.74 12.49 26.94
N SER A 308 6.89 13.77 26.58
CA SER A 308 5.78 14.66 26.24
C SER A 308 5.08 14.32 24.93
N TRP A 309 5.65 13.43 24.10
CA TRP A 309 5.04 12.96 22.85
C TRP A 309 3.90 11.98 23.11
N ASP A 310 3.94 11.29 24.24
CA ASP A 310 3.03 10.21 24.56
C ASP A 310 1.80 10.70 25.32
N GLY A 311 0.77 9.85 25.37
CA GLY A 311 -0.46 10.18 26.07
C GLY A 311 -0.31 10.17 27.59
N ASN A 312 0.62 9.36 28.13
CA ASN A 312 0.91 9.23 29.57
C ASN A 312 -0.35 9.08 30.44
N GLU A 313 -1.32 8.29 29.97
CA GLU A 313 -2.54 7.94 30.69
C GLU A 313 -2.28 6.91 31.80
N ASP A 314 -1.16 6.19 31.74
CA ASP A 314 -0.65 5.34 32.81
C ASP A 314 0.87 5.47 32.99
N ALA A 315 1.41 4.83 34.04
CA ALA A 315 2.82 4.91 34.41
C ALA A 315 3.79 4.28 33.39
N THR A 316 3.29 3.52 32.42
CA THR A 316 4.13 3.01 31.33
C THR A 316 4.35 4.07 30.24
N GLY A 317 3.61 5.17 30.25
CA GLY A 317 3.58 6.17 29.19
C GLY A 317 2.54 5.88 28.11
N TRP A 318 1.72 4.84 28.27
CA TRP A 318 0.67 4.55 27.30
C TRP A 318 -0.35 5.71 27.20
N PRO A 319 -0.92 5.98 26.02
CA PRO A 319 -0.51 5.43 24.73
C PRO A 319 0.78 6.04 24.19
N CYS A 320 1.66 5.18 23.70
CA CYS A 320 2.85 5.62 23.00
C CYS A 320 2.48 6.20 21.63
N ARG A 321 3.05 7.36 21.32
CA ARG A 321 2.86 8.07 20.04
C ARG A 321 3.12 7.16 18.85
N ASP A 322 2.17 7.15 17.93
CA ASP A 322 2.15 6.39 16.67
C ASP A 322 2.25 4.86 16.85
N GLY A 323 2.10 4.36 18.08
CA GLY A 323 2.11 2.92 18.38
C GLY A 323 0.89 2.18 17.82
N ILE A 324 0.86 0.86 18.03
CA ILE A 324 -0.25 0.03 17.58
C ILE A 324 -1.57 0.48 18.20
N GLY A 325 -2.61 0.53 17.38
CA GLY A 325 -3.95 0.92 17.80
C GLY A 325 -4.14 2.45 17.90
N ARG A 326 -3.21 3.24 17.36
CA ARG A 326 -3.30 4.69 17.33
C ARG A 326 -3.83 5.22 16.00
N GLY A 327 -4.73 6.18 16.11
CA GLY A 327 -5.39 6.84 15.00
C GLY A 327 -5.02 8.31 14.86
N PRO A 328 -5.93 9.15 14.36
CA PRO A 328 -5.59 10.53 14.03
C PRO A 328 -5.27 11.39 15.26
N ASP A 329 -4.40 12.38 15.05
CA ASP A 329 -4.12 13.45 16.00
C ASP A 329 -5.37 14.34 16.16
N VAL A 330 -5.64 14.82 17.39
CA VAL A 330 -6.81 15.68 17.65
C VAL A 330 -6.65 17.12 17.12
N TYR A 331 -5.42 17.58 16.96
CA TYR A 331 -4.99 18.80 16.28
C TYR A 331 -3.56 18.60 15.76
N LEU A 332 -3.05 19.52 14.93
CA LEU A 332 -1.76 19.35 14.25
C LEU A 332 -0.61 19.13 15.25
N PHE A 333 0.19 18.08 15.03
CA PHE A 333 1.43 17.89 15.79
C PHE A 333 2.54 18.77 15.21
N ASP A 334 2.77 19.90 15.86
CA ASP A 334 3.94 20.76 15.66
C ASP A 334 4.95 20.60 16.83
N LYS A 335 6.20 20.23 16.52
CA LYS A 335 7.28 20.09 17.50
C LYS A 335 7.62 21.42 18.19
N ALA A 336 7.37 22.55 17.54
CA ALA A 336 7.66 23.88 18.06
C ALA A 336 6.61 24.40 19.05
N SER A 337 5.45 23.74 19.17
CA SER A 337 4.31 24.23 19.95
C SER A 337 3.72 23.15 20.88
N PRO A 338 4.39 22.81 22.00
CA PRO A 338 3.79 21.98 23.04
C PRO A 338 2.60 22.71 23.74
N PRO A 339 1.61 21.98 24.29
CA PRO A 339 1.56 20.52 24.40
C PRO A 339 1.20 19.82 23.08
N TYR A 340 1.78 18.64 22.86
CA TYR A 340 1.56 17.86 21.65
C TYR A 340 0.18 17.18 21.65
N PRO A 341 -0.44 16.97 20.47
CA PRO A 341 -1.79 16.44 20.39
C PRO A 341 -1.88 15.00 20.87
N ARG A 342 -2.97 14.71 21.60
CA ARG A 342 -3.37 13.33 21.86
C ARG A 342 -3.78 12.61 20.59
N GLN A 343 -3.67 11.29 20.63
CA GLN A 343 -3.97 10.39 19.52
C GLN A 343 -5.27 9.64 19.80
N LYS A 344 -6.23 9.66 18.86
CA LYS A 344 -7.46 8.89 19.00
C LYS A 344 -7.13 7.39 19.08
N SER A 345 -7.84 6.66 19.95
CA SER A 345 -7.75 5.20 20.01
C SER A 345 -8.49 4.58 18.83
N VAL A 346 -7.77 3.89 17.96
CA VAL A 346 -8.31 3.17 16.80
C VAL A 346 -7.65 1.79 16.77
N PRO A 347 -8.23 0.80 17.46
CA PRO A 347 -7.61 -0.51 17.63
C PRO A 347 -7.40 -1.23 16.28
N ALA A 348 -6.36 -2.07 16.20
CA ALA A 348 -6.19 -2.99 15.09
C ALA A 348 -7.12 -4.22 15.24
N TYR A 349 -7.56 -4.81 14.13
CA TYR A 349 -8.46 -5.97 14.13
C TYR A 349 -7.85 -7.12 13.33
N LEU A 350 -7.86 -8.32 13.92
CA LEU A 350 -7.24 -9.51 13.34
C LEU A 350 -8.19 -10.70 13.39
N TRP A 351 -8.41 -11.36 12.25
CA TRP A 351 -9.26 -12.55 12.18
C TRP A 351 -8.89 -13.45 11.01
N LEU A 352 -9.28 -14.71 11.02
CA LEU A 352 -9.06 -15.67 9.94
C LEU A 352 -7.60 -15.92 9.55
N ASN A 353 -6.60 -15.35 10.25
CA ASN A 353 -5.21 -15.70 10.02
C ASN A 353 -4.96 -17.12 10.50
N ARG A 354 -4.35 -17.95 9.67
CA ARG A 354 -4.12 -19.37 9.96
C ARG A 354 -2.65 -19.71 9.97
N ASP A 355 -2.20 -20.32 11.06
CA ASP A 355 -0.93 -21.03 11.14
C ASP A 355 -1.13 -22.47 10.62
N LYS A 356 -0.50 -22.74 9.49
CA LYS A 356 -0.53 -24.02 8.79
C LYS A 356 0.54 -24.99 9.23
N GLY A 357 1.37 -24.67 10.21
CA GLY A 357 2.37 -25.62 10.66
C GLY A 357 3.66 -25.58 9.81
N ARG A 358 4.62 -26.43 10.19
CA ARG A 358 5.89 -26.62 9.45
C ARG A 358 5.64 -27.46 8.20
N ASP A 359 4.65 -28.35 8.29
CA ASP A 359 4.21 -29.29 7.27
C ASP A 359 3.11 -28.72 6.35
N GLY A 360 2.59 -27.52 6.64
CA GLY A 360 1.52 -26.88 5.87
C GLY A 360 0.14 -27.50 6.08
N LYS A 361 -0.03 -28.41 7.05
CA LYS A 361 -1.27 -29.18 7.25
C LYS A 361 -2.12 -28.71 8.44
N SER A 362 -1.55 -27.93 9.36
CA SER A 362 -2.31 -27.36 10.48
C SER A 362 -3.27 -26.28 9.97
N SER A 363 -4.19 -25.80 10.83
CA SER A 363 -5.00 -24.61 10.50
C SER A 363 -5.45 -23.90 11.77
N ASN A 364 -4.50 -23.69 12.69
CA ASN A 364 -4.76 -23.02 13.95
C ASN A 364 -4.95 -21.52 13.74
N ILE A 365 -5.70 -20.85 14.62
CA ILE A 365 -5.70 -19.39 14.65
C ILE A 365 -4.27 -18.92 14.91
N ALA A 366 -3.74 -18.04 14.05
CA ALA A 366 -2.41 -17.51 14.22
C ALA A 366 -2.33 -16.69 15.52
N SER A 367 -1.36 -17.02 16.38
CA SER A 367 -1.14 -16.28 17.62
C SER A 367 -0.60 -14.88 17.35
N VAL A 368 -0.98 -13.95 18.24
CA VAL A 368 -0.47 -12.58 18.27
C VAL A 368 0.47 -12.45 19.46
N ILE A 369 1.65 -11.88 19.24
CA ILE A 369 2.63 -11.63 20.30
C ILE A 369 3.03 -10.15 20.34
N MET A 370 3.61 -9.77 21.47
CA MET A 370 4.19 -8.46 21.67
C MET A 370 5.64 -8.63 22.14
N SER A 371 6.58 -8.76 21.21
CA SER A 371 7.99 -9.03 21.53
C SER A 371 8.72 -7.78 22.06
N GLY A 372 9.91 -7.96 22.65
CA GLY A 372 10.73 -6.85 23.16
C GLY A 372 10.17 -6.11 24.36
N GLY A 373 9.21 -6.67 25.11
CA GLY A 373 8.54 -5.94 26.20
C GLY A 373 7.42 -5.01 25.74
N SER A 374 7.08 -5.03 24.45
CA SER A 374 5.97 -4.24 23.87
C SER A 374 4.62 -4.54 24.52
N GLY A 375 4.48 -5.70 25.17
CA GLY A 375 3.30 -6.06 25.96
C GLY A 375 3.03 -5.15 27.15
N ASN A 376 3.98 -4.32 27.59
CA ASN A 376 3.73 -3.28 28.60
C ASN A 376 2.75 -2.22 28.08
N HIS A 377 2.84 -1.88 26.80
CA HIS A 377 2.08 -0.80 26.18
C HIS A 377 0.98 -1.29 25.24
N ILE A 378 1.14 -2.43 24.59
CA ILE A 378 0.17 -2.94 23.61
C ILE A 378 -0.67 -4.03 24.28
N LYS A 379 -1.98 -3.79 24.41
CA LYS A 379 -2.89 -4.71 25.10
C LYS A 379 -4.01 -5.21 24.17
N ALA A 380 -4.25 -6.52 24.24
CA ALA A 380 -5.43 -7.13 23.63
C ALA A 380 -6.72 -6.53 24.24
N ASN A 381 -7.78 -6.42 23.43
CA ASN A 381 -9.05 -5.79 23.79
C ASN A 381 -8.94 -4.29 24.15
N ARG A 382 -7.85 -3.62 23.75
CA ARG A 382 -7.66 -2.18 23.90
C ARG A 382 -6.98 -1.56 22.68
N ASP A 383 -5.78 -2.04 22.35
CA ASP A 383 -4.97 -1.56 21.23
C ASP A 383 -5.14 -2.44 19.99
N PHE A 384 -5.49 -3.71 20.20
CA PHE A 384 -5.89 -4.63 19.15
C PHE A 384 -6.95 -5.63 19.62
N TYR A 385 -7.67 -6.23 18.69
CA TYR A 385 -8.64 -7.30 18.91
C TYR A 385 -8.32 -8.45 17.97
N ASN A 386 -8.07 -9.63 18.51
CA ASN A 386 -7.81 -10.85 17.75
C ASN A 386 -9.04 -11.77 17.74
N GLU A 387 -9.08 -12.68 16.77
CA GLU A 387 -10.07 -13.74 16.71
C GLU A 387 -10.06 -14.59 17.98
N VAL A 388 -11.25 -14.93 18.44
CA VAL A 388 -11.48 -15.85 19.56
C VAL A 388 -12.43 -16.96 19.13
N ALA A 389 -12.15 -18.19 19.58
CA ALA A 389 -13.10 -19.28 19.45
C ALA A 389 -14.28 -19.03 20.41
N GLY A 390 -15.52 -19.22 19.95
CA GLY A 390 -16.71 -19.06 20.79
C GLY A 390 -17.03 -17.61 21.17
N PHE A 391 -16.87 -16.67 20.23
CA PHE A 391 -17.17 -15.25 20.44
C PHE A 391 -18.61 -15.01 20.93
N ASP A 392 -18.75 -14.28 22.04
CA ASP A 392 -20.01 -13.95 22.71
C ASP A 392 -20.32 -12.44 22.75
N GLY A 393 -19.48 -11.60 22.14
CA GLY A 393 -19.61 -10.15 22.16
C GLY A 393 -18.86 -9.43 23.28
N THR A 394 -18.08 -10.14 24.12
CA THR A 394 -17.39 -9.53 25.27
C THR A 394 -15.92 -9.18 25.02
N SER A 395 -15.22 -9.94 24.16
CA SER A 395 -13.81 -9.74 23.83
C SER A 395 -13.47 -10.28 22.43
N GLY A 396 -12.45 -9.70 21.80
CA GLY A 396 -11.89 -10.16 20.53
C GLY A 396 -12.74 -9.87 19.30
N VAL A 397 -12.56 -10.72 18.30
CA VAL A 397 -13.26 -10.70 17.01
C VAL A 397 -13.99 -12.03 16.80
N GLY A 398 -15.29 -11.98 16.57
CA GLY A 398 -16.09 -13.14 16.14
C GLY A 398 -16.10 -13.29 14.62
N VAL A 399 -16.37 -14.50 14.14
CA VAL A 399 -16.46 -14.83 12.71
C VAL A 399 -17.66 -15.74 12.48
N GLY A 400 -18.51 -15.41 11.50
CA GLY A 400 -19.63 -16.28 11.11
C GLY A 400 -20.69 -15.56 10.29
N LEU A 401 -21.85 -16.18 10.11
CA LEU A 401 -23.00 -15.55 9.45
C LEU A 401 -23.51 -14.35 10.26
N LEU A 402 -24.03 -13.31 9.59
CA LEU A 402 -24.55 -12.12 10.27
C LEU A 402 -25.63 -12.47 11.31
N ALA A 403 -26.46 -13.48 11.03
CA ALA A 403 -27.49 -13.96 11.94
C ALA A 403 -26.94 -14.55 13.25
N ASN A 404 -25.68 -15.00 13.27
CA ASN A 404 -25.01 -15.56 14.44
C ASN A 404 -24.25 -14.48 15.25
N ARG A 405 -24.25 -13.22 14.80
CA ARG A 405 -23.65 -12.12 15.56
C ARG A 405 -24.44 -11.91 16.87
N PRO A 406 -23.78 -11.91 18.05
CA PRO A 406 -24.46 -11.70 19.33
C PRO A 406 -25.27 -10.40 19.36
N ALA A 407 -26.46 -10.45 19.95
CA ALA A 407 -27.29 -9.25 20.14
C ALA A 407 -26.63 -8.24 21.10
N THR A 408 -25.94 -8.75 22.13
CA THR A 408 -25.18 -7.92 23.08
C THR A 408 -23.73 -7.78 22.65
N CYS A 409 -23.12 -6.63 22.92
CA CYS A 409 -21.71 -6.41 22.64
C CYS A 409 -21.08 -5.34 23.54
N LYS A 410 -19.81 -5.54 23.87
CA LYS A 410 -18.97 -4.55 24.56
C LYS A 410 -18.30 -3.62 23.53
N THR A 411 -18.29 -2.32 23.78
CA THR A 411 -17.64 -1.35 22.89
C THR A 411 -16.20 -1.78 22.55
N GLY A 412 -15.88 -1.77 21.26
CA GLY A 412 -14.56 -2.11 20.74
C GLY A 412 -14.47 -3.48 20.08
N VAL A 413 -15.24 -4.48 20.54
CA VAL A 413 -15.25 -5.82 19.92
C VAL A 413 -15.75 -5.76 18.48
N ALA A 414 -15.38 -6.76 17.68
CA ALA A 414 -15.78 -6.83 16.28
C ALA A 414 -16.36 -8.19 15.89
N TYR A 415 -17.10 -8.22 14.78
CA TYR A 415 -17.67 -9.43 14.20
C TYR A 415 -17.54 -9.39 12.68
N TRP A 416 -16.84 -10.38 12.11
CA TRP A 416 -16.75 -10.59 10.67
C TRP A 416 -17.95 -11.40 10.21
N ALA A 417 -18.90 -10.73 9.56
CA ALA A 417 -20.07 -11.37 8.96
C ALA A 417 -19.69 -11.92 7.58
N THR A 418 -19.54 -13.24 7.45
CA THR A 418 -18.99 -13.90 6.25
C THR A 418 -19.93 -13.89 5.05
N ASP A 419 -21.24 -13.75 5.31
CA ASP A 419 -22.35 -13.73 4.35
C ASP A 419 -22.75 -12.31 3.95
N GLN A 420 -21.83 -11.36 4.00
CA GLN A 420 -22.07 -9.96 3.65
C GLN A 420 -21.02 -9.43 2.67
N GLY A 421 -21.29 -8.24 2.12
CA GLY A 421 -20.38 -7.55 1.20
C GLY A 421 -20.33 -8.17 -0.19
N ASP A 422 -19.68 -7.46 -1.11
CA ASP A 422 -19.38 -7.93 -2.47
C ASP A 422 -18.22 -7.08 -2.99
N TRP A 423 -17.03 -7.31 -2.44
CA TRP A 423 -15.84 -6.53 -2.75
C TRP A 423 -14.85 -7.32 -3.61
N ASN A 424 -14.87 -8.66 -3.56
CA ASN A 424 -14.08 -9.49 -4.47
C ASN A 424 -14.89 -9.81 -5.75
N LYS A 425 -14.68 -9.00 -6.77
CA LYS A 425 -15.31 -9.10 -8.09
C LYS A 425 -14.78 -10.24 -8.97
N LYS A 426 -13.67 -10.91 -8.59
CA LYS A 426 -13.21 -12.14 -9.29
C LYS A 426 -14.06 -13.35 -8.89
N LEU A 427 -14.41 -13.48 -7.61
CA LEU A 427 -15.23 -14.59 -7.11
C LEU A 427 -16.73 -14.28 -7.22
N GLY A 428 -17.13 -13.02 -7.02
CA GLY A 428 -18.53 -12.62 -6.87
C GLY A 428 -19.15 -13.14 -5.56
N GLY A 429 -20.32 -12.63 -5.21
CA GLY A 429 -21.07 -13.06 -4.02
C GLY A 429 -20.65 -12.38 -2.72
N GLN A 430 -20.84 -13.07 -1.60
CA GLN A 430 -20.54 -12.56 -0.25
C GLN A 430 -19.18 -13.06 0.21
N GLN A 431 -18.28 -12.15 0.60
CA GLN A 431 -16.91 -12.49 1.08
C GLN A 431 -16.61 -11.97 2.48
N GLY A 432 -17.55 -11.22 3.03
CA GLY A 432 -17.60 -10.75 4.39
C GLY A 432 -17.30 -9.26 4.56
N VAL A 433 -17.83 -8.73 5.66
CA VAL A 433 -17.59 -7.36 6.15
C VAL A 433 -17.43 -7.37 7.66
N LEU A 434 -16.73 -6.38 8.21
CA LEU A 434 -16.49 -6.26 9.65
C LEU A 434 -17.48 -5.27 10.26
N TYR A 435 -18.24 -5.75 11.24
CA TYR A 435 -19.00 -4.90 12.16
C TYR A 435 -18.19 -4.66 13.43
N LYS A 436 -18.33 -3.47 14.00
CA LYS A 436 -17.74 -3.09 15.29
C LYS A 436 -18.83 -2.68 16.26
N CYS A 437 -18.70 -3.09 17.51
CA CYS A 437 -19.52 -2.56 18.59
C CYS A 437 -19.05 -1.14 18.92
N THR A 438 -19.81 -0.12 18.51
CA THR A 438 -19.44 1.30 18.67
C THR A 438 -19.97 1.92 19.96
N ALA A 439 -20.99 1.31 20.54
CA ALA A 439 -21.55 1.58 21.86
C ALA A 439 -22.11 0.26 22.42
N PRO A 440 -22.39 0.14 23.74
CA PRO A 440 -22.94 -1.09 24.30
C PRO A 440 -24.16 -1.59 23.51
N ASN A 441 -24.07 -2.83 23.02
CA ASN A 441 -25.09 -3.51 22.21
C ASN A 441 -25.42 -2.83 20.85
N THR A 442 -24.55 -1.94 20.36
CA THR A 442 -24.72 -1.24 19.09
C THR A 442 -23.65 -1.66 18.09
N TRP A 443 -24.04 -2.50 17.14
CA TRP A 443 -23.20 -2.94 16.03
C TRP A 443 -23.31 -1.99 14.83
N THR A 444 -22.16 -1.50 14.36
CA THR A 444 -22.06 -0.64 13.19
C THR A 444 -21.15 -1.28 12.15
N LEU A 445 -21.52 -1.22 10.86
CA LEU A 445 -20.62 -1.62 9.78
C LEU A 445 -19.37 -0.74 9.83
N TYR A 446 -18.21 -1.35 10.03
CA TYR A 446 -16.97 -0.63 10.30
C TYR A 446 -15.99 -0.71 9.13
N TYR A 447 -15.92 -1.87 8.48
CA TYR A 447 -14.96 -2.09 7.40
C TYR A 447 -15.51 -3.04 6.34
N THR A 448 -15.43 -2.58 5.09
CA THR A 448 -15.58 -3.41 3.89
C THR A 448 -14.26 -3.30 3.13
N PRO A 449 -13.57 -4.40 2.82
CA PRO A 449 -12.36 -4.33 2.00
C PRO A 449 -12.62 -3.58 0.70
N TYR A 450 -11.63 -2.81 0.26
CA TYR A 450 -11.76 -2.09 -1.01
C TYR A 450 -11.89 -3.08 -2.17
N THR A 451 -12.58 -2.68 -3.23
CA THR A 451 -12.87 -3.56 -4.36
C THR A 451 -11.59 -4.23 -4.88
N TYR A 452 -11.68 -5.54 -5.12
CA TYR A 452 -10.67 -6.38 -5.72
C TYR A 452 -11.24 -7.06 -6.98
N PRO A 453 -10.54 -7.03 -8.11
CA PRO A 453 -9.24 -6.40 -8.32
C PRO A 453 -9.32 -4.87 -8.23
N HIS A 454 -8.19 -4.23 -7.98
CA HIS A 454 -8.14 -2.79 -7.80
C HIS A 454 -8.64 -2.07 -9.08
N PRO A 455 -9.44 -0.98 -8.98
CA PRO A 455 -10.02 -0.33 -10.16
C PRO A 455 -9.01 0.23 -11.16
N LEU A 456 -7.78 0.51 -10.73
CA LEU A 456 -6.71 0.95 -11.63
C LEU A 456 -6.39 -0.08 -12.71
N ILE A 457 -6.67 -1.37 -12.52
CA ILE A 457 -6.53 -2.36 -13.59
C ILE A 457 -7.42 -1.99 -14.80
N LYS A 458 -8.69 -1.66 -14.55
CA LYS A 458 -9.64 -1.25 -15.59
C LYS A 458 -9.36 0.16 -16.11
N ALA A 459 -8.96 1.08 -15.24
CA ALA A 459 -8.60 2.44 -15.65
C ALA A 459 -7.50 2.42 -16.72
N TRP A 460 -6.52 1.52 -16.57
CA TRP A 460 -5.42 1.38 -17.53
C TRP A 460 -5.74 0.52 -18.75
N SER A 461 -6.71 -0.41 -18.69
CA SER A 461 -7.17 -1.11 -19.89
C SER A 461 -7.90 -0.18 -20.86
N ASN A 462 -8.62 0.82 -20.32
CA ASN A 462 -9.39 1.77 -21.12
C ASN A 462 -8.55 2.91 -21.72
N LEU A 463 -7.29 3.07 -21.28
CA LEU A 463 -6.34 4.06 -21.81
C LEU A 463 -5.52 3.53 -23.00
N GLN A 464 -5.74 2.28 -23.45
CA GLN A 464 -5.12 1.78 -24.67
C GLN A 464 -5.77 2.45 -25.91
N PRO A 465 -5.01 2.68 -27.00
CA PRO A 465 -5.60 3.10 -28.27
C PRO A 465 -6.76 2.17 -28.64
N PRO A 466 -7.86 2.67 -29.24
CA PRO A 466 -8.89 1.81 -29.78
C PRO A 466 -8.24 0.75 -30.67
N LYS A 467 -8.60 -0.53 -30.48
CA LYS A 467 -8.27 -1.55 -31.49
C LYS A 467 -8.87 -1.05 -32.80
N ASN A 468 -8.05 -0.79 -33.81
CA ASN A 468 -8.51 -0.37 -35.13
C ASN A 468 -9.74 -1.22 -35.51
N PRO A 469 -10.89 -0.62 -35.88
CA PRO A 469 -11.97 -1.39 -36.47
C PRO A 469 -11.36 -2.08 -37.69
N ARG A 470 -11.41 -3.42 -37.70
CA ARG A 470 -11.00 -4.20 -38.87
C ARG A 470 -11.83 -3.67 -40.04
N ILE A 471 -11.19 -2.98 -40.98
CA ILE A 471 -11.78 -2.74 -42.29
C ILE A 471 -11.79 -4.12 -42.94
N SER A 472 -12.96 -4.75 -42.96
CA SER A 472 -13.20 -5.89 -43.84
C SER A 472 -12.97 -5.43 -45.27
N GLN A 473 -12.09 -6.13 -45.99
CA GLN A 473 -11.95 -6.02 -47.44
C GLN A 473 -13.26 -6.33 -48.14
#